data_AF-A0A3M1WUD5-F1
#
_entry.id   AF-A0A3M1WUD5-F1
#
_cell.length_a   1.000
_cell.length_b   1.000
_cell.length_c   1.000
_cell.angle_alpha   90.00
_cell.angle_beta   90.00
_cell.angle_gamma   90.00
#
_symmetry.space_group_name_H-M   'P 1'
#
loop_
_entity.id
_entity.type
_entity.pdbx_description
1 polymer ?
#
loop_
_entity_poly.entity_id
_entity_poly.type
_entity_poly.pdbx_seq_one_letter_code
_entity_poly.pdbx_strand_id
1 'polypeptide(L)'
;EFVASIWPGGVQPETAAPVMVRDGEEVSLSCSTEGASLGYQLLAPGDSLAPAWSVYTGPFAAPAGRQVVAVAHRLGFVPSTPVYEEQGSGQ
;
A
#
# COMPACT_ATOMS: atom_id res chain seq x y z
N GLU A 1 -14.48 -16.19 -26.92
CA GLU A 1 -14.50 -16.04 -25.45
C GLU A 1 -13.12 -15.57 -25.01
N PHE A 2 -12.97 -14.32 -24.54
CA PHE A 2 -11.65 -13.66 -24.37
C PHE A 2 -11.13 -13.66 -22.92
N VAL A 3 -11.94 -14.08 -21.95
CA VAL A 3 -11.65 -13.90 -20.51
C VAL A 3 -10.80 -15.04 -19.93
N ALA A 4 -10.76 -16.21 -20.58
CA ALA A 4 -10.05 -17.40 -20.11
C ALA A 4 -8.54 -17.43 -20.45
N SER A 5 -8.07 -16.56 -21.36
CA SER A 5 -6.64 -16.52 -21.75
C SER A 5 -5.78 -15.61 -20.85
N ILE A 6 -6.39 -14.76 -20.02
CA ILE A 6 -5.63 -13.84 -19.17
C ILE A 6 -5.40 -14.41 -17.77
N TRP A 7 -6.34 -15.19 -17.23
CA TRP A 7 -6.24 -15.77 -15.90
C TRP A 7 -6.39 -17.30 -15.98
N PRO A 8 -5.32 -18.09 -15.75
CA PRO A 8 -5.45 -19.54 -15.68
C PRO A 8 -6.38 -19.90 -14.51
N GLY A 9 -7.57 -20.43 -14.82
CA GLY A 9 -8.61 -20.75 -13.84
C GLY A 9 -9.75 -19.73 -13.72
N GLY A 10 -9.73 -18.64 -14.49
CA GLY A 10 -10.84 -17.67 -14.56
C GLY A 10 -11.03 -16.79 -13.32
N VAL A 11 -10.11 -16.85 -12.35
CA VAL A 11 -10.13 -16.02 -11.14
C VAL A 11 -9.14 -14.88 -11.27
N GLN A 12 -9.62 -13.65 -11.08
CA GLN A 12 -8.76 -12.47 -11.06
C GLN A 12 -7.86 -12.52 -9.81
N PRO A 13 -6.54 -12.41 -9.96
CA PRO A 13 -5.64 -12.41 -8.81
C PRO A 13 -5.74 -11.10 -8.02
N GLU A 14 -5.38 -11.19 -6.75
CA GLU A 14 -5.38 -10.07 -5.81
C GLU A 14 -3.95 -9.55 -5.59
N THR A 15 -3.81 -8.24 -5.46
CA THR A 15 -2.53 -7.61 -5.12
C THR A 15 -2.28 -7.79 -3.62
N ALA A 16 -1.11 -8.31 -3.25
CA ALA A 16 -0.73 -8.46 -1.86
C ALA A 16 -0.71 -7.10 -1.15
N ALA A 17 -1.14 -7.06 0.11
CA ALA A 17 -1.06 -5.86 0.93
C ALA A 17 0.40 -5.39 1.05
N PRO A 18 0.64 -4.06 1.03
CA PRO A 18 1.98 -3.55 1.23
C PRO A 18 2.44 -3.79 2.67
N VAL A 19 3.74 -3.97 2.84
CA VAL A 19 4.41 -4.04 4.14
C VAL A 19 5.09 -2.70 4.39
N MET A 20 4.76 -2.11 5.53
CA MET A 20 5.39 -0.90 6.06
C MET A 20 6.49 -1.27 7.05
N VAL A 21 7.66 -0.66 6.90
CA VAL A 21 8.74 -0.70 7.88
C VAL A 21 9.13 0.72 8.21
N ARG A 22 9.15 1.05 9.51
CA ARG A 22 9.58 2.35 10.01
C ARG A 22 10.88 2.20 10.77
N ASP A 23 11.90 2.96 10.36
CA ASP A 23 13.18 3.10 11.04
C ASP A 23 13.36 4.57 11.44
N GLY A 24 13.05 4.88 12.70
CA GLY A 24 12.98 6.26 13.19
C GLY A 24 11.91 7.08 12.44
N GLU A 25 12.36 8.10 11.70
CA GLU A 25 11.48 8.97 10.91
C GLU A 25 11.33 8.49 9.46
N GLU A 26 12.11 7.50 9.03
CA GLU A 26 12.06 6.97 7.67
C GLU A 26 11.07 5.81 7.56
N VAL A 27 10.22 5.85 6.54
CA VAL A 27 9.25 4.81 6.23
C VAL A 27 9.56 4.22 4.87
N SER A 28 9.69 2.90 4.85
CA SER A 28 9.91 2.08 3.66
C SER A 28 8.69 1.20 3.39
N LEU A 29 8.27 1.15 2.13
CA LEU A 29 7.16 0.32 1.66
C LEU A 29 7.69 -0.79 0.73
N SER A 30 7.10 -1.97 0.85
CA SER A 30 7.36 -3.09 -0.06
C SER A 30 6.08 -3.89 -0.31
N CYS A 31 6.04 -4.68 -1.39
CA CYS A 31 4.93 -5.58 -1.68
C CYS A 31 5.46 -6.83 -2.38
N SER A 32 4.95 -8.00 -2.00
CA SER A 32 5.36 -9.29 -2.58
C SER A 32 4.80 -9.52 -3.98
N THR A 33 3.81 -8.74 -4.44
CA THR A 33 3.30 -8.81 -5.81
C THR A 33 4.26 -8.08 -6.75
N GLU A 34 4.95 -8.85 -7.60
CA GLU A 34 5.88 -8.30 -8.59
C GLU A 34 5.18 -7.30 -9.54
N GLY A 35 5.82 -6.15 -9.75
CA GLY A 35 5.32 -5.08 -10.62
C GLY A 35 4.11 -4.33 -10.08
N ALA A 36 3.75 -4.51 -8.80
CA ALA A 36 2.76 -3.67 -8.12
C ALA A 36 3.33 -2.28 -7.87
N SER A 37 2.51 -1.26 -8.13
CA SER A 37 2.77 0.11 -7.72
C SER A 37 2.25 0.33 -6.30
N LEU A 38 3.01 1.08 -5.51
CA LEU A 38 2.69 1.38 -4.13
C LEU A 38 2.23 2.84 -4.01
N GLY A 39 1.10 3.05 -3.36
CA GLY A 39 0.57 4.36 -3.03
C GLY A 39 0.58 4.57 -1.52
N TYR A 40 0.80 5.81 -1.07
CA TYR A 40 0.71 6.16 0.35
C TYR A 40 0.05 7.52 0.60
N GLN A 41 -0.42 7.71 1.83
CA GLN A 41 -0.95 8.96 2.36
C GLN A 41 -0.43 9.20 3.78
N LEU A 42 -0.26 10.49 4.12
CA LEU A 42 0.13 10.96 5.44
C LEU A 42 -1.06 11.67 6.09
N LEU A 43 -1.80 10.96 6.93
CA LEU A 43 -3.00 11.48 7.58
C LEU A 43 -2.64 12.22 8.86
N ALA A 44 -3.23 13.40 9.06
CA ALA A 44 -3.24 14.05 10.37
C ALA A 44 -4.28 13.39 11.30
N PRO A 45 -4.21 13.61 12.63
CA PRO A 45 -5.21 13.11 13.55
C PRO A 45 -6.62 13.61 13.16
N GLY A 46 -7.53 12.68 12.86
CA GLY A 46 -8.89 12.99 12.43
C GLY A 46 -9.10 13.12 10.91
N ASP A 47 -8.03 13.02 10.11
CA ASP A 47 -8.17 12.98 8.65
C ASP A 47 -8.80 11.66 8.18
N SER A 48 -9.57 11.74 7.11
CA SER A 48 -10.04 10.58 6.34
C SER A 48 -9.14 10.34 5.13
N LEU A 49 -9.19 9.13 4.56
CA LEU A 49 -8.49 8.84 3.31
C LEU A 49 -8.97 9.75 2.17
N ALA A 50 -8.03 10.36 1.46
CA ALA A 50 -8.31 11.09 0.24
C ALA A 50 -8.38 10.13 -0.97
N PRO A 51 -9.06 10.52 -2.06
CA PRO A 51 -9.06 9.75 -3.31
C PRO A 51 -7.69 9.78 -4.01
N ALA A 52 -6.86 10.79 -3.73
CA ALA A 52 -5.53 10.94 -4.31
C ALA A 52 -4.46 10.29 -3.43
N TRP A 53 -3.59 9.50 -4.04
CA TRP A 53 -2.49 8.79 -3.37
C TRP A 53 -1.13 9.32 -3.88
N SER A 54 -0.17 9.44 -2.98
CA SER A 54 1.22 9.71 -3.37
C SER A 54 1.87 8.41 -3.85
N VAL A 55 2.60 8.46 -4.96
CA VAL A 55 3.30 7.28 -5.50
C VAL A 55 4.58 7.07 -4.71
N TYR A 56 4.75 5.88 -4.18
CA TYR A 56 5.98 5.47 -3.53
C TYR A 56 7.07 5.22 -4.58
N THR A 57 8.16 5.97 -4.47
CA THR A 57 9.33 5.85 -5.37
C THR A 57 10.60 5.46 -4.61
N GLY A 58 10.53 5.40 -3.28
CA GLY A 58 11.61 5.08 -2.37
C GLY A 58 11.24 5.48 -0.94
N PRO A 59 12.09 5.16 0.04
CA PRO A 59 11.88 5.54 1.43
C PRO A 59 11.62 7.04 1.57
N PHE A 60 10.72 7.40 2.48
CA PHE A 60 10.34 8.80 2.71
C PHE A 60 10.26 9.11 4.20
N ALA A 61 10.48 10.38 4.55
CA ALA A 61 10.33 10.83 5.92
C ALA A 61 8.84 11.00 6.27
N ALA A 62 8.40 10.32 7.33
CA ALA A 62 7.08 10.48 7.93
C ALA A 62 7.25 11.22 9.28
N PRO A 63 6.80 12.48 9.39
CA PRO A 63 6.93 13.22 10.65
C PRO A 63 6.08 12.61 11.76
N ALA A 64 6.51 12.81 13.01
CA ALA A 64 5.78 12.37 14.19
C ALA A 64 4.34 12.91 14.21
N GLY A 65 3.40 12.08 14.67
CA GLY A 65 1.98 12.42 14.72
C GLY A 65 1.25 12.35 13.37
N ARG A 66 1.92 11.95 12.28
CA ARG A 66 1.25 11.54 11.04
C ARG A 66 1.09 10.03 11.02
N GLN A 67 -0.11 9.59 10.66
CA GLN A 67 -0.40 8.18 10.40
C GLN A 67 -0.13 7.90 8.92
N VAL A 68 0.76 6.96 8.64
CA VAL A 68 1.01 6.51 7.29
C VAL A 68 -0.03 5.45 6.92
N VAL A 69 -0.61 5.57 5.73
CA VAL A 69 -1.46 4.55 5.13
C VAL A 69 -0.89 4.20 3.77
N ALA A 70 -0.84 2.91 3.43
CA ALA A 70 -0.37 2.45 2.13
C ALA A 70 -1.36 1.52 1.45
N VAL A 71 -1.31 1.49 0.13
CA VAL A 71 -2.08 0.59 -0.72
C VAL A 71 -1.21 0.09 -1.87
N ALA A 72 -1.40 -1.16 -2.28
CA ALA A 72 -0.73 -1.74 -3.43
C ALA A 72 -1.71 -1.91 -4.60
N HIS A 73 -1.28 -1.58 -5.81
CA HIS A 73 -2.07 -1.70 -7.01
C HIS A 73 -1.26 -2.29 -8.16
N ARG A 74 -1.73 -3.40 -8.72
CA ARG A 74 -1.18 -4.01 -9.94
C ARG A 74 -2.23 -3.98 -11.05
N LEU A 75 -1.87 -3.43 -12.23
CA LEU A 75 -2.77 -3.41 -13.39
C LEU A 75 -3.19 -4.83 -13.76
N GLY A 76 -4.51 -5.04 -13.87
CA GLY A 76 -5.11 -6.35 -14.11
C GLY A 76 -5.47 -7.14 -12.86
N PHE A 77 -4.99 -6.75 -11.67
CA PHE A 77 -5.28 -7.41 -10.41
C PHE A 77 -6.32 -6.61 -9.62
N VAL A 78 -6.94 -7.25 -8.64
CA VAL A 78 -7.70 -6.52 -7.61
C VAL A 78 -6.69 -5.74 -6.73
N PRO A 79 -6.90 -4.43 -6.47
CA PRO A 79 -6.04 -3.67 -5.56
C PRO A 79 -6.09 -4.24 -4.14
N SER A 80 -5.02 -4.04 -3.36
CA SER A 80 -5.05 -4.42 -1.95
C SER A 80 -6.02 -3.52 -1.17
N THR A 81 -6.44 -3.98 0.01
CA THR A 81 -7.00 -3.08 1.01
C THR A 81 -5.92 -2.10 1.50
N PRO A 82 -6.29 -0.86 1.89
CA PRO A 82 -5.36 0.05 2.56
C PRO A 82 -4.93 -0.53 3.90
N VAL A 83 -3.63 -0.45 4.20
CA VAL A 83 -3.05 -0.83 5.49
C VAL A 83 -2.53 0.41 6.20
N TYR A 84 -2.81 0.50 7.49
CA TYR A 84 -2.37 1.59 8.34
C TYR A 84 -1.05 1.20 8.98
N GLU A 85 -0.18 2.18 9.22
CA GLU A 85 1.00 1.97 10.05
C GLU A 85 0.56 1.51 11.43
N GLU A 86 0.96 0.30 11.81
CA GLU A 86 0.81 -0.17 13.17
C GLU A 86 1.69 0.71 14.06
N GLN A 87 1.07 1.62 14.82
CA GLN A 87 1.78 2.34 15.86
C GLN A 87 2.28 1.30 16.84
N GLY A 88 3.60 1.06 16.84
CA GLY A 88 4.24 0.11 17.72
C GLY A 88 3.70 0.30 19.13
N SER A 89 2.85 -0.64 19.56
CA SER A 89 2.44 -0.78 20.94
C SER A 89 3.68 -1.32 21.66
N GLY A 90 4.60 -0.41 21.97
CA GLY A 90 5.70 -0.69 22.86
C GLY A 90 5.12 -0.87 24.25
N GLN A 91 4.86 -2.13 24.62
CA GLN A 91 4.97 -2.56 26.00
C GLN A 91 5.27 -4.05 26.11
#